data_AF-A0A957N8D1-F1
#
_entry.id   AF-A0A957N8D1-F1
#
_cell.length_a   1.000
_cell.length_b   1.000
_cell.length_c   1.000
_cell.angle_alpha   90.00
_cell.angle_beta   90.00
_cell.angle_gamma   90.00
#
_symmetry.space_group_name_H-M   'P 1'
#
loop_
_entity.id
_entity.type
_entity.pdbx_description
1 polymer ?
#
loop_
_entity_poly.entity_id
_entity_poly.type
_entity_poly.pdbx_seq_one_letter_code
_entity_poly.pdbx_strand_id
1 'polypeptide(L)'
;MIPLEDLAHGQRIQGILPQQTVTVVHVTVDGDSAEVFYQRDDGRTGSLLLFRKHEADLHHAQTEQAWSLDADAATLISASEAYRIHLAYLFDPLLAVHTSQVMPLPHQITAVYGEMLERHPLRFLLADDPGAGKTIMAGLLIKELLVRGDVQRCLICAPGSLTDQWQDELWQKFHLRFEILTRDRIEASHSGNPFVDEDRLIIRLDQVARSEELQDRLGSSDWDLIICDEAHKMAASYFGRELKETKRYRLGRFLSRITRHFLLMTATPHNGKEEDFQLFMALIDPDRFEGRYRPGEHSTDVA
;
A
#
# COMPACT_ATOMS: atom_id res chain seq x y z
N MET A 1 -53.06 11.78 7.64
CA MET A 1 -54.46 12.09 7.88
C MET A 1 -55.29 10.87 7.57
N ILE A 2 -55.97 10.36 8.59
CA ILE A 2 -56.90 9.22 8.51
C ILE A 2 -58.22 9.73 9.10
N PRO A 3 -59.33 9.73 8.33
CA PRO A 3 -60.66 10.03 8.86
C PRO A 3 -61.03 9.08 10.00
N LEU A 4 -61.77 9.54 11.00
CA LEU A 4 -62.16 8.67 12.13
C LEU A 4 -63.02 7.49 11.67
N GLU A 5 -63.75 7.62 10.56
CA GLU A 5 -64.56 6.55 9.98
C GLU A 5 -63.73 5.41 9.36
N ASP A 6 -62.46 5.69 9.00
CA ASP A 6 -61.57 4.74 8.33
C ASP A 6 -60.68 3.96 9.32
N LEU A 7 -60.77 4.26 10.62
CA LEU A 7 -60.07 3.51 11.66
C LEU A 7 -60.71 2.14 11.87
N ALA A 8 -59.91 1.09 11.65
CA ALA A 8 -60.38 -0.29 11.74
C ALA A 8 -59.49 -1.15 12.64
N HIS A 9 -60.08 -2.23 13.16
CA HIS A 9 -59.37 -3.26 13.94
C HIS A 9 -58.13 -3.77 13.17
N GLY A 10 -56.99 -3.86 13.86
CA GLY A 10 -55.74 -4.42 13.36
C GLY A 10 -54.82 -3.42 12.66
N GLN A 11 -55.25 -2.18 12.46
CA GLN A 11 -54.40 -1.14 11.89
C GLN A 11 -53.34 -0.68 12.90
N ARG A 12 -52.09 -0.50 12.45
CA ARG A 12 -51.02 0.15 13.22
C ARG A 12 -50.99 1.64 12.89
N ILE A 13 -51.27 2.47 13.87
CA ILE A 13 -51.45 3.92 13.71
C ILE A 13 -50.47 4.67 14.60
N GLN A 14 -49.84 5.71 14.05
CA GLN A 14 -49.11 6.75 14.77
C GLN A 14 -50.01 7.97 14.96
N GLY A 15 -49.87 8.65 16.10
CA GLY A 15 -50.64 9.87 16.42
C GLY A 15 -51.78 9.68 17.42
N ILE A 16 -52.20 8.44 17.70
CA ILE A 16 -53.17 8.16 18.80
C ILE A 16 -52.52 8.43 20.16
N LEU A 17 -51.26 8.03 20.32
CA LEU A 17 -50.42 8.42 21.44
C LEU A 17 -49.22 9.23 20.94
N PRO A 18 -48.76 10.25 21.70
CA PRO A 18 -47.59 11.01 21.32
C PRO A 18 -46.37 10.10 21.13
N GLN A 19 -45.75 10.18 19.94
CA GLN A 19 -44.52 9.47 19.58
C GLN A 19 -44.57 7.93 19.75
N GLN A 20 -45.76 7.32 19.72
CA GLN A 20 -45.92 5.88 19.80
C GLN A 20 -46.78 5.36 18.65
N THR A 21 -46.39 4.19 18.13
CA THR A 21 -47.25 3.40 17.26
C THR A 21 -48.11 2.49 18.14
N VAL A 22 -49.41 2.46 17.88
CA VAL A 22 -50.35 1.56 18.57
C VAL A 22 -51.14 0.76 17.55
N THR A 23 -51.60 -0.43 17.95
CA THR A 23 -52.50 -1.25 17.16
C THR A 23 -53.93 -0.99 17.61
N VAL A 24 -54.82 -0.65 16.68
CA VAL A 24 -56.24 -0.44 16.95
C VAL A 24 -56.90 -1.79 17.23
N VAL A 25 -57.48 -1.94 18.42
CA VAL A 25 -58.21 -3.14 18.84
C VAL A 25 -59.70 -2.97 18.58
N HIS A 26 -60.27 -1.80 18.84
CA HIS A 26 -61.68 -1.54 18.61
C HIS A 26 -61.93 -0.05 18.45
N VAL A 27 -62.91 0.32 17.62
CA VAL A 27 -63.30 1.73 17.42
C VAL A 27 -64.81 1.83 17.51
N THR A 28 -65.27 2.84 18.23
CA THR A 28 -66.70 3.19 18.31
C THR A 28 -66.84 4.65 17.94
N VAL A 29 -67.41 4.91 16.76
CA VAL A 29 -67.63 6.27 16.26
C VAL A 29 -69.01 6.74 16.73
N ASP A 30 -69.06 7.92 17.36
CA ASP A 30 -70.28 8.61 17.76
C ASP A 30 -70.21 10.08 17.34
N GLY A 31 -70.93 10.41 16.27
CA GLY A 31 -70.96 11.74 15.67
C GLY A 31 -69.59 12.26 15.26
N ASP A 32 -69.12 13.33 15.93
CA ASP A 32 -67.84 14.00 15.66
C ASP A 32 -66.67 13.45 16.49
N SER A 33 -66.88 12.34 17.19
CA SER A 33 -65.87 11.69 18.04
C SER A 33 -65.79 10.18 17.83
N ALA A 34 -64.65 9.59 18.14
CA ALA A 34 -64.46 8.15 18.11
C ALA A 34 -63.71 7.70 19.37
N GLU A 35 -64.27 6.76 20.11
CA GLU A 35 -63.56 6.06 21.18
C GLU A 35 -62.73 4.93 20.56
N VAL A 36 -61.41 5.03 20.68
CA VAL A 36 -60.46 4.06 20.12
C VAL A 36 -59.83 3.27 21.26
N PHE A 37 -60.09 1.97 21.30
CA PHE A 37 -59.34 1.02 22.10
C PHE A 37 -58.11 0.57 21.31
N TYR A 38 -56.94 0.67 21.93
CA TYR A 38 -55.67 0.36 21.31
C TYR A 38 -54.81 -0.52 22.21
N GLN A 39 -53.85 -1.21 21.59
CA GLN A 39 -52.80 -1.97 22.24
C GLN A 39 -51.44 -1.40 21.82
N ARG A 40 -50.57 -1.15 22.80
CA ARG A 40 -49.20 -0.70 22.58
C ARG A 40 -48.31 -1.91 22.24
N ASP A 41 -47.13 -1.63 21.68
CA ASP A 41 -46.13 -2.67 21.38
C ASP A 41 -45.64 -3.41 22.65
N ASP A 42 -45.77 -2.80 23.84
CA ASP A 42 -45.47 -3.44 25.14
C ASP A 42 -46.60 -4.35 25.68
N GLY A 43 -47.67 -4.53 24.89
CA GLY A 43 -48.82 -5.37 25.21
C GLY A 43 -49.88 -4.69 26.07
N ARG A 44 -49.64 -3.49 26.62
CA ARG A 44 -50.63 -2.77 27.43
C ARG A 44 -51.74 -2.19 26.55
N THR A 45 -52.96 -2.30 27.03
CA THR A 45 -54.15 -1.74 26.36
C THR A 45 -54.57 -0.44 27.01
N GLY A 46 -55.28 0.39 26.25
CA GLY A 46 -55.91 1.62 26.72
C GLY A 46 -57.02 2.05 25.79
N SER A 47 -57.83 3.02 26.22
CA SER A 47 -58.79 3.71 25.36
C SER A 47 -58.50 5.21 25.34
N LEU A 48 -58.84 5.85 24.23
CA LEU A 48 -58.76 7.30 24.07
C LEU A 48 -59.92 7.79 23.21
N LEU A 49 -60.53 8.89 23.64
CA LEU A 49 -61.53 9.60 22.84
C LEU A 49 -60.83 10.56 21.86
N LEU A 50 -61.02 10.32 20.57
CA LEU A 50 -60.54 11.17 19.49
C LEU A 50 -61.67 12.05 18.94
N PHE A 51 -61.32 13.23 18.45
CA PHE A 51 -62.22 14.18 17.80
C PHE A 51 -61.68 14.46 16.40
N ARG A 52 -62.51 14.97 15.48
CA ARG A 52 -62.10 15.25 14.08
C ARG A 52 -60.82 16.07 13.94
N LYS A 53 -60.55 17.00 14.88
CA LYS A 53 -59.29 17.77 14.89
C LYS A 53 -58.02 16.91 14.97
N HIS A 54 -58.13 15.70 15.51
CA HIS A 54 -57.01 14.76 15.64
C HIS A 54 -56.77 13.94 14.36
N GLU A 55 -57.70 13.92 13.39
CA GLU A 55 -57.54 13.18 12.13
C GLU A 55 -56.29 13.59 11.35
N ALA A 56 -55.92 14.87 11.45
CA ALA A 56 -54.72 15.41 10.83
C ALA A 56 -53.43 14.73 11.35
N ASP A 57 -53.42 14.33 12.62
CA ASP A 57 -52.27 13.75 13.30
C ASP A 57 -52.20 12.22 13.16
N LEU A 58 -53.23 11.57 12.60
CA LEU A 58 -53.29 10.12 12.41
C LEU A 58 -52.62 9.69 11.10
N HIS A 59 -51.68 8.75 11.21
CA HIS A 59 -50.94 8.18 10.09
C HIS A 59 -50.76 6.67 10.25
N HIS A 60 -50.82 5.91 9.16
CA HIS A 60 -50.46 4.50 9.19
C HIS A 60 -48.97 4.38 9.46
N ALA A 61 -48.59 3.53 10.43
CA ALA A 61 -47.20 3.19 10.63
C ALA A 61 -46.73 2.41 9.40
N GLN A 62 -45.82 2.99 8.60
CA GLN A 62 -45.15 2.24 7.56
C GLN A 62 -44.29 1.17 8.23
N THR A 63 -44.53 -0.10 7.87
CA THR A 63 -43.62 -1.19 8.21
C THR A 63 -42.35 -0.99 7.39
N GLU A 64 -41.45 -0.11 7.83
CA GLU A 64 -40.10 -0.07 7.31
C GLU A 64 -39.40 -1.35 7.77
N GLN A 65 -39.50 -2.40 6.96
CA GLN A 65 -38.66 -3.57 7.12
C GLN A 65 -37.23 -3.10 6.83
N ALA A 66 -36.36 -3.13 7.85
CA ALA A 66 -34.99 -2.61 7.77
C ALA A 66 -34.17 -3.19 6.59
N TRP A 67 -34.59 -4.35 6.07
CA TRP A 67 -34.14 -4.90 4.79
C TRP A 67 -35.35 -5.45 4.03
N SER A 68 -35.69 -4.83 2.91
CA SER A 68 -36.80 -5.23 2.05
C SER A 68 -36.49 -6.48 1.20
N LEU A 69 -35.21 -6.88 1.07
CA LEU A 69 -34.73 -8.04 0.29
C LEU A 69 -35.35 -8.16 -1.12
N ASP A 70 -35.82 -7.03 -1.66
CA ASP A 70 -36.54 -6.87 -2.92
C ASP A 70 -35.62 -6.40 -4.05
N ALA A 71 -34.31 -6.39 -3.81
CA ALA A 71 -33.31 -6.05 -4.79
C ALA A 71 -33.42 -6.97 -6.02
N ASP A 72 -33.27 -6.37 -7.21
CA ASP A 72 -33.23 -7.11 -8.46
C ASP A 72 -32.13 -8.17 -8.45
N ALA A 73 -32.49 -9.41 -8.77
CA ALA A 73 -31.59 -10.56 -8.68
C ALA A 73 -30.39 -10.42 -9.63
N ALA A 74 -30.61 -9.87 -10.83
CA ALA A 74 -29.52 -9.68 -11.79
C ALA A 74 -28.52 -8.64 -11.28
N THR A 75 -29.00 -7.54 -10.72
CA THR A 75 -28.19 -6.48 -10.10
C THR A 75 -27.39 -7.02 -8.91
N LEU A 76 -28.01 -7.83 -8.04
CA LEU A 76 -27.31 -8.45 -6.91
C LEU A 76 -26.20 -9.39 -7.39
N ILE A 77 -26.46 -10.22 -8.39
CA ILE A 77 -25.45 -11.12 -8.97
C ILE A 77 -24.31 -10.31 -9.59
N SER A 78 -24.60 -9.29 -10.38
CA SER A 78 -23.57 -8.43 -10.99
C SER A 78 -22.73 -7.71 -9.93
N ALA A 79 -23.34 -7.19 -8.87
CA ALA A 79 -22.63 -6.54 -7.77
C ALA A 79 -21.74 -7.55 -7.01
N SER A 80 -22.24 -8.75 -6.75
CA SER A 80 -21.46 -9.82 -6.11
C SER A 80 -20.27 -10.26 -6.96
N GLU A 81 -20.46 -10.44 -8.27
CA GLU A 81 -19.37 -10.80 -9.19
C GLU A 81 -18.36 -9.66 -9.35
N ALA A 82 -18.81 -8.41 -9.46
CA ALA A 82 -17.93 -7.25 -9.49
C ALA A 82 -17.09 -7.17 -8.21
N TYR A 83 -17.71 -7.42 -7.04
CA TYR A 83 -17.00 -7.45 -5.76
C TYR A 83 -16.01 -8.61 -5.66
N ARG A 84 -16.39 -9.81 -6.14
CA ARG A 84 -15.49 -10.98 -6.21
C ARG A 84 -14.26 -10.71 -7.08
N ILE A 85 -14.45 -10.13 -8.27
CA ILE A 85 -13.35 -9.73 -9.15
C ILE A 85 -12.51 -8.63 -8.50
N HIS A 86 -13.16 -7.65 -7.87
CA HIS A 86 -12.49 -6.58 -7.15
C HIS A 86 -11.64 -7.11 -6.01
N LEU A 87 -12.04 -8.19 -5.32
CA LEU A 87 -11.25 -8.80 -4.24
C LEU A 87 -10.26 -9.87 -4.71
N ALA A 88 -10.32 -10.31 -5.97
CA ALA A 88 -9.48 -11.40 -6.47
C ALA A 88 -7.97 -11.13 -6.32
N TYR A 89 -7.56 -9.86 -6.39
CA TYR A 89 -6.15 -9.47 -6.22
C TYR A 89 -5.61 -9.75 -4.81
N LEU A 90 -6.46 -9.79 -3.77
CA LEU A 90 -6.02 -10.01 -2.39
C LEU A 90 -5.39 -11.39 -2.18
N PHE A 91 -5.71 -12.35 -3.05
CA PHE A 91 -5.21 -13.71 -2.98
C PHE A 91 -4.28 -14.06 -4.15
N ASP A 92 -3.91 -13.06 -4.96
CA ASP A 92 -3.01 -13.26 -6.08
C ASP A 92 -1.55 -13.19 -5.58
N PRO A 93 -0.82 -14.32 -5.53
CA PRO A 93 0.56 -14.32 -5.07
C PRO A 93 1.51 -13.60 -6.04
N LEU A 94 1.08 -13.36 -7.30
CA LEU A 94 1.87 -12.79 -8.39
C LEU A 94 1.22 -11.50 -8.94
N LEU A 95 0.63 -10.69 -8.06
CA LEU A 95 -0.16 -9.53 -8.46
C LEU A 95 0.62 -8.53 -9.32
N ALA A 96 1.89 -8.25 -9.00
CA ALA A 96 2.73 -7.39 -9.82
C ALA A 96 3.04 -7.99 -11.19
N VAL A 97 3.06 -9.32 -11.36
CA VAL A 97 3.19 -9.95 -12.69
C VAL A 97 1.96 -9.64 -13.52
N HIS A 98 0.76 -9.92 -13.00
CA HIS A 98 -0.48 -9.80 -13.77
C HIS A 98 -0.87 -8.35 -14.10
N THR A 99 -0.41 -7.39 -13.30
CA THR A 99 -0.72 -5.96 -13.48
C THR A 99 0.37 -5.19 -14.24
N SER A 100 1.45 -5.85 -14.68
CA SER A 100 2.56 -5.23 -15.39
C SER A 100 2.60 -5.63 -16.86
N GLN A 101 3.17 -4.77 -17.71
CA GLN A 101 3.37 -5.03 -19.14
C GLN A 101 4.67 -5.82 -19.38
N VAL A 102 4.84 -6.93 -18.64
CA VAL A 102 6.02 -7.80 -18.76
C VAL A 102 5.58 -9.25 -18.82
N MET A 103 6.34 -10.06 -19.56
CA MET A 103 6.28 -11.52 -19.44
C MET A 103 7.57 -11.98 -18.77
N PRO A 104 7.58 -12.11 -17.43
CA PRO A 104 8.80 -12.48 -16.72
C PRO A 104 9.18 -13.92 -17.00
N LEU A 105 10.47 -14.18 -17.07
CA LEU A 105 11.02 -15.52 -17.22
C LEU A 105 10.90 -16.30 -15.90
N PRO A 106 10.85 -17.64 -15.93
CA PRO A 106 10.68 -18.44 -14.71
C PRO A 106 11.69 -18.13 -13.62
N HIS A 107 12.97 -17.93 -13.96
CA HIS A 107 14.01 -17.58 -12.98
C HIS A 107 13.77 -16.21 -12.33
N GLN A 108 13.19 -15.26 -13.07
CA GLN A 108 12.85 -13.94 -12.53
C GLN A 108 11.71 -14.02 -11.52
N ILE A 109 10.73 -14.89 -11.78
CA ILE A 109 9.64 -15.16 -10.83
C ILE A 109 10.21 -15.82 -9.58
N THR A 110 11.03 -16.87 -9.72
CA THR A 110 11.64 -17.54 -8.57
C THR A 110 12.49 -16.59 -7.74
N ALA A 111 13.34 -15.76 -8.38
CA ALA A 111 14.17 -14.80 -7.67
C ALA A 111 13.34 -13.79 -6.87
N VAL A 112 12.30 -13.19 -7.49
CA VAL A 112 11.50 -12.17 -6.80
C VAL A 112 10.59 -12.79 -5.74
N TYR A 113 9.81 -13.80 -6.09
CA TYR A 113 8.73 -14.31 -5.25
C TYR A 113 9.14 -15.44 -4.31
N GLY A 114 10.15 -16.22 -4.68
CA GLY A 114 10.67 -17.31 -3.84
C GLY A 114 11.83 -16.89 -2.95
N GLU A 115 12.63 -15.90 -3.35
CA GLU A 115 13.85 -15.53 -2.61
C GLU A 115 13.82 -14.13 -2.02
N MET A 116 13.44 -13.12 -2.79
CA MET A 116 13.52 -11.73 -2.35
C MET A 116 12.37 -11.39 -1.41
N LEU A 117 11.12 -11.67 -1.79
CA LEU A 117 9.94 -11.30 -1.01
C LEU A 117 9.83 -12.03 0.34
N GLU A 118 10.49 -13.17 0.52
CA GLU A 118 10.48 -13.91 1.79
C GLU A 118 11.39 -13.26 2.87
N ARG A 119 12.21 -12.28 2.51
CA ARG A 119 13.20 -11.65 3.39
C ARG A 119 12.64 -10.42 4.08
N HIS A 120 12.59 -10.45 5.41
CA HIS A 120 12.11 -9.34 6.23
C HIS A 120 13.12 -8.98 7.34
N PRO A 121 13.90 -7.89 7.19
CA PRO A 121 13.95 -6.96 6.05
C PRO A 121 14.75 -7.51 4.85
N LEU A 122 14.30 -7.21 3.62
CA LEU A 122 15.06 -7.47 2.40
C LEU A 122 16.39 -6.68 2.39
N ARG A 123 17.50 -7.36 2.64
CA ARG A 123 18.86 -6.89 2.39
C ARG A 123 19.55 -7.91 1.49
N PHE A 124 19.68 -7.60 0.21
CA PHE A 124 19.95 -8.62 -0.80
C PHE A 124 20.89 -8.14 -1.92
N LEU A 125 21.69 -9.06 -2.45
CA LEU A 125 22.55 -8.85 -3.61
C LEU A 125 22.01 -9.62 -4.81
N LEU A 126 21.51 -8.91 -5.81
CA LEU A 126 21.13 -9.48 -7.10
C LEU A 126 22.31 -9.41 -8.06
N ALA A 127 23.04 -10.53 -8.18
CA ALA A 127 24.31 -10.63 -8.90
C ALA A 127 24.22 -11.39 -10.25
N ASP A 128 23.08 -11.33 -10.94
CA ASP A 128 22.89 -12.06 -12.19
C ASP A 128 23.72 -11.51 -13.36
N ASP A 129 23.89 -12.33 -14.40
CA ASP A 129 24.57 -11.93 -15.63
C ASP A 129 23.97 -10.67 -16.30
N PRO A 130 24.76 -9.93 -17.08
CA PRO A 130 24.24 -8.88 -17.95
C PRO A 130 23.14 -9.43 -18.88
N GLY A 131 22.01 -8.74 -18.95
CA GLY A 131 20.87 -9.17 -19.77
C GLY A 131 19.91 -10.16 -19.11
N ALA A 132 20.20 -10.66 -17.90
CA ALA A 132 19.28 -11.54 -17.15
C ALA A 132 17.95 -10.88 -16.73
N GLY A 133 17.84 -9.56 -16.92
CA GLY A 133 16.64 -8.77 -16.63
C GLY A 133 16.53 -8.32 -15.18
N LYS A 134 17.65 -7.96 -14.55
CA LYS A 134 17.69 -7.39 -13.18
C LYS A 134 16.72 -6.22 -12.99
N THR A 135 16.61 -5.34 -13.98
CA THR A 135 15.64 -4.23 -13.96
C THR A 135 14.19 -4.70 -13.95
N ILE A 136 13.88 -5.81 -14.66
CA ILE A 136 12.53 -6.41 -14.63
C ILE A 136 12.26 -7.00 -13.24
N MET A 137 13.22 -7.71 -12.66
CA MET A 137 13.10 -8.27 -11.31
C MET A 137 12.92 -7.18 -10.24
N ALA A 138 13.71 -6.10 -10.33
CA ALA A 138 13.56 -4.95 -9.45
C ALA A 138 12.21 -4.25 -9.62
N GLY A 139 11.73 -4.05 -10.86
CA GLY A 139 10.42 -3.46 -11.12
C GLY A 139 9.27 -4.30 -10.57
N LEU A 140 9.35 -5.64 -10.70
CA LEU A 140 8.40 -6.56 -10.07
C LEU A 140 8.43 -6.45 -8.56
N LEU A 141 9.63 -6.46 -7.95
CA LEU A 141 9.78 -6.30 -6.51
C LEU A 141 9.16 -4.99 -6.02
N ILE A 142 9.54 -3.85 -6.61
CA ILE A 142 9.05 -2.52 -6.21
C ILE A 142 7.52 -2.50 -6.27
N LYS A 143 6.95 -2.98 -7.39
CA LYS A 143 5.51 -2.94 -7.59
C LYS A 143 4.77 -3.85 -6.61
N GLU A 144 5.30 -5.05 -6.37
CA GLU A 144 4.70 -5.98 -5.42
C GLU A 144 4.71 -5.40 -3.99
N LEU A 145 5.83 -4.84 -3.56
CA LEU A 145 5.95 -4.19 -2.25
C LEU A 145 5.05 -2.94 -2.11
N LEU A 146 4.89 -2.15 -3.18
CA LEU A 146 3.95 -1.01 -3.21
C LEU A 146 2.51 -1.48 -3.07
N VAL A 147 2.12 -2.51 -3.82
CA VAL A 147 0.74 -3.01 -3.80
C VAL A 147 0.40 -3.67 -2.47
N ARG A 148 1.37 -4.33 -1.83
CA ARG A 148 1.25 -4.87 -0.46
C ARG A 148 1.25 -3.80 0.62
N GLY A 149 1.55 -2.54 0.29
CA GLY A 149 1.66 -1.43 1.24
C GLY A 149 2.88 -1.53 2.16
N ASP A 150 3.86 -2.38 1.81
CA ASP A 150 5.10 -2.50 2.58
C ASP A 150 6.06 -1.36 2.24
N VAL A 151 6.14 -0.96 0.97
CA VAL A 151 6.94 0.17 0.51
C VAL A 151 6.03 1.31 0.07
N GLN A 152 6.30 2.53 0.52
CA GLN A 152 5.76 3.76 -0.07
C GLN A 152 6.89 4.59 -0.69
N ARG A 153 8.01 4.72 0.05
CA ARG A 153 9.16 5.54 -0.35
C ARG A 153 10.27 4.68 -0.93
N CYS A 154 10.56 4.88 -2.22
CA CYS A 154 11.57 4.11 -2.95
C CYS A 154 12.61 5.01 -3.63
N LEU A 155 13.88 4.81 -3.32
CA LEU A 155 15.01 5.52 -3.95
C LEU A 155 15.81 4.57 -4.83
N ILE A 156 16.13 5.00 -6.04
CA ILE A 156 17.00 4.26 -6.95
C ILE A 156 18.28 5.07 -7.15
N CYS A 157 19.41 4.48 -6.76
CA CYS A 157 20.74 5.03 -6.98
C CYS A 157 21.41 4.30 -8.14
N ALA A 158 21.47 4.95 -9.31
CA ALA A 158 22.02 4.36 -10.52
C ALA A 158 23.16 5.23 -11.10
N PRO A 159 24.00 4.65 -11.98
CA PRO A 159 24.89 5.45 -12.82
C PRO A 159 24.10 6.47 -13.64
N GLY A 160 24.68 7.65 -13.86
CA GLY A 160 23.99 8.73 -14.59
C GLY A 160 23.56 8.36 -16.02
N SER A 161 24.21 7.37 -16.64
CA SER A 161 23.85 6.85 -17.97
C SER A 161 22.63 5.95 -17.99
N LEU A 162 22.17 5.47 -16.83
CA LEU A 162 21.05 4.52 -16.70
C LEU A 162 19.81 5.15 -16.08
N THR A 163 19.87 6.38 -15.57
CA THR A 163 18.74 6.98 -14.85
C THR A 163 17.50 7.17 -15.71
N ASP A 164 17.67 7.59 -16.96
CA ASP A 164 16.55 7.78 -17.90
C ASP A 164 15.95 6.43 -18.30
N GLN A 165 16.80 5.42 -18.55
CA GLN A 165 16.35 4.05 -18.81
C GLN A 165 15.55 3.48 -17.63
N TRP A 166 15.99 3.71 -16.39
CA TRP A 166 15.23 3.30 -15.20
C TRP A 166 13.85 3.94 -15.15
N GLN A 167 13.77 5.26 -15.37
CA GLN A 167 12.50 5.98 -15.38
C GLN A 167 11.56 5.44 -16.47
N ASP A 168 12.08 5.27 -17.69
CA ASP A 168 11.31 4.77 -18.83
C ASP A 168 10.81 3.34 -18.60
N GLU A 169 11.67 2.44 -18.13
CA GLU A 169 11.28 1.05 -17.88
C GLU A 169 10.25 0.94 -16.75
N LEU A 170 10.43 1.67 -15.65
CA LEU A 170 9.48 1.69 -14.54
C LEU A 170 8.12 2.24 -14.97
N TRP A 171 8.11 3.30 -15.78
CA TRP A 171 6.88 3.86 -16.29
C TRP A 171 6.18 2.94 -17.30
N GLN A 172 6.88 2.52 -18.35
CA GLN A 172 6.29 1.78 -19.46
C GLN A 172 5.88 0.36 -19.06
N LYS A 173 6.73 -0.34 -18.31
CA LYS A 173 6.52 -1.75 -17.97
C LYS A 173 5.68 -1.91 -16.71
N PHE A 174 5.87 -1.04 -15.72
CA PHE A 174 5.29 -1.21 -14.38
C PHE A 174 4.24 -0.16 -14.02
N HIS A 175 4.09 0.91 -14.82
CA HIS A 175 3.25 2.08 -14.54
C HIS A 175 3.66 2.81 -13.25
N LEU A 176 4.94 2.74 -12.90
CA LEU A 176 5.51 3.39 -11.72
C LEU A 176 6.15 4.71 -12.13
N ARG A 177 5.64 5.81 -11.57
CA ARG A 177 6.22 7.15 -11.78
C ARG A 177 7.34 7.37 -10.78
N PHE A 178 8.53 7.56 -11.30
CA PHE A 178 9.71 7.96 -10.56
C PHE A 178 10.22 9.28 -11.10
N GLU A 179 10.70 10.14 -10.22
CA GLU A 179 11.28 11.41 -10.60
C GLU A 179 12.80 11.36 -10.56
N ILE A 180 13.45 11.89 -11.59
CA ILE A 180 14.91 12.00 -11.61
C ILE A 180 15.31 13.27 -10.87
N LEU A 181 16.26 13.15 -9.94
CA LEU A 181 16.82 14.31 -9.25
C LEU A 181 17.68 15.15 -10.21
N THR A 182 17.08 16.20 -10.76
CA THR A 182 17.74 17.23 -11.56
C THR A 182 18.08 18.45 -10.70
N ARG A 183 18.92 19.35 -11.23
CA ARG A 183 19.18 20.63 -10.56
C ARG A 183 17.91 21.45 -10.41
N ASP A 184 17.12 21.52 -11.49
CA ASP A 184 15.84 22.22 -11.50
C ASP A 184 14.89 21.71 -10.42
N ARG A 185 14.86 20.38 -10.17
CA ARG A 185 14.06 19.81 -9.05
C ARG A 185 14.61 20.17 -7.67
N ILE A 186 15.93 20.23 -7.51
CA ILE A 186 16.55 20.64 -6.25
C ILE A 186 16.17 22.10 -5.93
N GLU A 187 16.17 22.95 -6.95
CA GLU A 187 15.83 24.38 -6.83
C GLU A 187 14.32 24.61 -6.67
N ALA A 188 13.49 23.77 -7.29
CA ALA A 188 12.02 23.85 -7.20
C ALA A 188 11.42 23.15 -5.96
N SER A 189 12.24 22.58 -5.07
CA SER A 189 11.77 21.90 -3.87
C SER A 189 11.03 22.86 -2.93
N HIS A 190 9.82 22.48 -2.53
CA HIS A 190 8.95 23.32 -1.70
C HIS A 190 9.40 23.30 -0.24
N SER A 191 9.85 22.15 0.26
CA SER A 191 10.41 22.03 1.61
C SER A 191 11.88 22.48 1.70
N GLY A 192 12.51 22.79 0.56
CA GLY A 192 13.95 22.97 0.44
C GLY A 192 14.74 21.65 0.42
N ASN A 193 14.07 20.51 0.63
CA ASN A 193 14.64 19.18 0.51
C ASN A 193 13.85 18.29 -0.47
N PRO A 194 14.35 18.09 -1.71
CA PRO A 194 13.66 17.27 -2.71
C PRO A 194 13.52 15.80 -2.29
N PHE A 195 14.36 15.32 -1.35
CA PHE A 195 14.25 13.97 -0.82
C PHE A 195 13.06 13.79 0.11
N VAL A 196 12.49 14.87 0.65
CA VAL A 196 11.27 14.85 1.49
C VAL A 196 10.02 15.05 0.65
N ASP A 197 10.13 15.82 -0.44
CA ASP A 197 8.99 16.17 -1.30
C ASP A 197 8.51 15.00 -2.16
N GLU A 198 9.40 14.06 -2.51
CA GLU A 198 9.15 13.00 -3.48
C GLU A 198 9.26 11.61 -2.83
N ASP A 199 8.21 10.79 -2.95
CA ASP A 199 8.20 9.41 -2.45
C ASP A 199 8.99 8.45 -3.37
N ARG A 200 9.18 8.78 -4.65
CA ARG A 200 9.79 7.87 -5.63
C ARG A 200 10.81 8.61 -6.48
N LEU A 201 12.09 8.40 -6.19
CA LEU A 201 13.16 9.22 -6.74
C LEU A 201 14.29 8.37 -7.33
N ILE A 202 14.88 8.86 -8.42
CA ILE A 202 16.09 8.31 -9.04
C ILE A 202 17.22 9.33 -8.89
N ILE A 203 18.32 8.90 -8.30
CA ILE A 203 19.52 9.72 -8.11
C ILE A 203 20.69 9.17 -8.91
N ARG A 204 21.56 10.09 -9.33
CA ARG A 204 22.83 9.74 -9.97
C ARG A 204 23.88 9.48 -8.90
N LEU A 205 24.43 8.27 -8.86
CA LEU A 205 25.45 7.84 -7.90
C LEU A 205 26.61 8.86 -7.78
N ASP A 206 27.20 9.25 -8.91
CA ASP A 206 28.35 10.15 -8.91
C ASP A 206 28.04 11.58 -8.47
N GLN A 207 26.80 12.05 -8.68
CA GLN A 207 26.37 13.38 -8.27
C GLN A 207 26.27 13.46 -6.75
N VAL A 208 25.55 12.51 -6.15
CA VAL A 208 25.32 12.48 -4.71
C VAL A 208 26.59 12.12 -3.95
N ALA A 209 27.39 11.16 -4.43
CA ALA A 209 28.63 10.76 -3.78
C ALA A 209 29.66 11.91 -3.65
N ARG A 210 29.57 12.95 -4.50
CA ARG A 210 30.49 14.09 -4.51
C ARG A 210 29.97 15.33 -3.77
N SER A 211 28.68 15.39 -3.48
CA SER A 211 28.03 16.56 -2.87
C SER A 211 27.67 16.25 -1.42
N GLU A 212 28.38 16.88 -0.48
CA GLU A 212 28.08 16.78 0.95
C GLU A 212 26.70 17.38 1.27
N GLU A 213 26.37 18.51 0.65
CA GLU A 213 25.04 19.14 0.78
C GLU A 213 23.88 18.19 0.41
N LEU A 214 23.99 17.44 -0.68
CA LEU A 214 22.96 16.46 -1.05
C LEU A 214 22.92 15.27 -0.08
N GLN A 215 24.07 14.86 0.46
CA GLN A 215 24.12 13.79 1.48
C GLN A 215 23.48 14.23 2.79
N ASP A 216 23.72 15.47 3.22
CA ASP A 216 23.11 16.05 4.42
C ASP A 216 21.59 16.14 4.27
N ARG A 217 21.10 16.64 3.12
CA ARG A 217 19.67 16.66 2.81
C ARG A 217 19.09 15.24 2.79
N LEU A 218 19.77 14.28 2.17
CA LEU A 218 19.32 12.88 2.12
C LEU A 218 19.28 12.25 3.53
N GLY A 219 20.17 12.67 4.44
CA GLY A 219 20.24 12.16 5.82
C GLY A 219 19.12 12.65 6.74
N SER A 220 18.37 13.66 6.29
CA SER A 220 17.14 14.11 6.93
C SER A 220 15.88 13.45 6.36
N SER A 221 16.02 12.36 5.60
CA SER A 221 14.93 11.60 5.00
C SER A 221 15.06 10.11 5.27
N ASP A 222 13.92 9.42 5.39
CA ASP A 222 13.84 7.98 5.56
C ASP A 222 13.22 7.33 4.31
N TRP A 223 13.67 6.11 4.00
CA TRP A 223 13.24 5.34 2.84
C TRP A 223 12.82 3.92 3.23
N ASP A 224 11.79 3.39 2.59
CA ASP A 224 11.39 2.00 2.81
C ASP A 224 12.27 1.06 2.00
N LEU A 225 12.60 1.44 0.77
CA LEU A 225 13.45 0.69 -0.15
C LEU A 225 14.47 1.59 -0.83
N ILE A 226 15.73 1.18 -0.80
CA ILE A 226 16.79 1.76 -1.64
C ILE A 226 17.39 0.67 -2.51
N ILE A 227 17.46 0.95 -3.82
CA ILE A 227 18.06 0.08 -4.82
C ILE A 227 19.31 0.75 -5.35
N CYS A 228 20.45 0.05 -5.34
CA CYS A 228 21.70 0.52 -5.92
C CYS A 228 22.05 -0.31 -7.15
N ASP A 229 22.00 0.30 -8.33
CA ASP A 229 22.37 -0.33 -9.59
C ASP A 229 23.86 -0.14 -9.89
N GLU A 230 24.44 -1.11 -10.58
CA GLU A 230 25.89 -1.26 -10.78
C GLU A 230 26.68 -1.08 -9.48
N ALA A 231 26.22 -1.76 -8.44
CA ALA A 231 26.74 -1.65 -7.08
C ALA A 231 28.23 -1.99 -6.98
N HIS A 232 28.81 -2.73 -7.94
CA HIS A 232 30.26 -2.94 -8.03
C HIS A 232 31.09 -1.64 -8.09
N LYS A 233 30.47 -0.51 -8.44
CA LYS A 233 31.11 0.83 -8.39
C LYS A 233 31.31 1.35 -6.97
N MET A 234 30.59 0.79 -5.98
CA MET A 234 30.72 1.09 -4.55
C MET A 234 31.81 0.19 -3.95
N ALA A 235 33.06 0.42 -4.33
CA ALA A 235 34.18 -0.40 -3.90
C ALA A 235 35.00 0.28 -2.78
N ALA A 236 35.51 -0.53 -1.87
CA ALA A 236 36.56 -0.20 -0.92
C ALA A 236 37.65 -1.27 -0.97
N SER A 237 38.88 -0.93 -0.59
CA SER A 237 39.99 -1.87 -0.58
C SER A 237 40.99 -1.57 0.53
N TYR A 238 41.74 -2.58 0.94
CA TYR A 238 42.84 -2.40 1.89
C TYR A 238 44.13 -2.02 1.16
N PHE A 239 44.78 -0.96 1.62
CA PHE A 239 46.16 -0.63 1.24
C PHE A 239 47.07 -0.92 2.44
N GLY A 240 47.63 -2.12 2.49
CA GLY A 240 48.41 -2.62 3.62
C GLY A 240 47.53 -2.94 4.84
N ARG A 241 47.50 -2.04 5.83
CA ARG A 241 46.62 -2.12 7.02
C ARG A 241 45.52 -1.05 7.03
N GLU A 242 45.57 -0.10 6.10
CA GLU A 242 44.63 1.02 6.05
C GLU A 242 43.47 0.68 5.10
N LEU A 243 42.24 0.91 5.55
CA LEU A 243 41.03 0.80 4.73
C LEU A 243 40.87 2.06 3.89
N LYS A 244 40.90 1.92 2.55
CA LYS A 244 40.61 3.02 1.62
C LYS A 244 39.21 2.88 1.05
N GLU A 245 38.32 3.75 1.53
CA GLU A 245 36.95 3.87 1.05
C GLU A 245 36.83 4.90 -0.07
N THR A 246 36.16 4.52 -1.16
CA THR A 246 35.77 5.49 -2.19
C THR A 246 34.57 6.33 -1.73
N LYS A 247 34.38 7.52 -2.32
CA LYS A 247 33.18 8.34 -2.07
C LYS A 247 31.88 7.58 -2.35
N ARG A 248 31.88 6.73 -3.38
CA ARG A 248 30.73 5.87 -3.74
C ARG A 248 30.46 4.82 -2.67
N TYR A 249 31.51 4.20 -2.12
CA TYR A 249 31.36 3.24 -1.01
C TYR A 249 30.81 3.90 0.24
N ARG A 250 31.30 5.10 0.60
CA ARG A 250 30.75 5.87 1.72
C ARG A 250 29.27 6.19 1.53
N LEU A 251 28.88 6.59 0.32
CA LEU A 251 27.48 6.79 -0.01
C LEU A 251 26.69 5.47 0.14
N GLY A 252 27.19 4.34 -0.37
CA GLY A 252 26.56 3.04 -0.19
C GLY A 252 26.33 2.67 1.28
N ARG A 253 27.34 2.86 2.14
CA ARG A 253 27.23 2.65 3.59
C ARG A 253 26.18 3.55 4.23
N PHE A 254 26.10 4.79 3.77
CA PHE A 254 25.13 5.75 4.25
C PHE A 254 23.70 5.37 3.82
N LEU A 255 23.48 5.07 2.54
CA LEU A 255 22.19 4.63 1.99
C LEU A 255 21.68 3.37 2.72
N SER A 256 22.57 2.41 2.98
CA SER A 256 22.30 1.18 3.72
C SER A 256 21.74 1.39 5.13
N ARG A 257 22.00 2.56 5.75
CA ARG A 257 21.56 2.90 7.11
C ARG A 257 20.24 3.67 7.17
N ILE A 258 19.89 4.41 6.12
CA ILE A 258 18.68 5.25 6.07
C ILE A 258 17.48 4.52 5.42
N THR A 259 17.59 3.20 5.29
CA THR A 259 16.56 2.37 4.65
C THR A 259 16.30 1.09 5.40
N ARG A 260 15.04 0.64 5.34
CA ARG A 260 14.65 -0.68 5.84
C ARG A 260 15.07 -1.78 4.87
N HIS A 261 14.71 -1.64 3.59
CA HIS A 261 15.07 -2.57 2.53
C HIS A 261 16.22 -2.03 1.69
N PHE A 262 17.19 -2.89 1.39
CA PHE A 262 18.37 -2.53 0.63
C PHE A 262 18.70 -3.58 -0.42
N LEU A 263 18.55 -3.21 -1.69
CA LEU A 263 18.83 -4.08 -2.82
C LEU A 263 20.07 -3.57 -3.56
N LEU A 264 21.14 -4.37 -3.55
CA LEU A 264 22.29 -4.14 -4.42
C LEU A 264 22.11 -4.96 -5.70
N MET A 265 22.33 -4.34 -6.86
CA MET A 265 22.31 -5.04 -8.14
C MET A 265 23.63 -4.84 -8.85
N THR A 266 24.18 -5.91 -9.40
CA THR A 266 25.41 -5.85 -10.18
C THR A 266 25.51 -7.07 -11.08
N ALA A 267 26.27 -6.98 -12.17
CA ALA A 267 26.67 -8.16 -12.93
C ALA A 267 27.95 -8.80 -12.40
N THR A 268 28.77 -8.04 -11.68
CA THR A 268 30.14 -8.43 -11.30
C THR A 268 30.43 -7.99 -9.87
N PRO A 269 29.98 -8.75 -8.86
CA PRO A 269 30.11 -8.32 -7.46
C PRO A 269 31.55 -8.39 -6.93
N HIS A 270 32.44 -9.10 -7.61
CA HIS A 270 33.79 -9.40 -7.12
C HIS A 270 34.83 -9.17 -8.23
N ASN A 271 35.99 -8.65 -7.84
CA ASN A 271 37.11 -8.28 -8.72
C ASN A 271 38.30 -9.26 -8.66
N GLY A 272 38.16 -10.40 -7.99
CA GLY A 272 39.25 -11.35 -7.74
C GLY A 272 39.81 -11.31 -6.31
N LYS A 273 39.44 -10.30 -5.51
CA LYS A 273 39.93 -10.11 -4.14
C LYS A 273 38.83 -10.31 -3.12
N GLU A 274 39.00 -11.34 -2.30
CA GLU A 274 38.07 -11.67 -1.22
C GLU A 274 37.91 -10.52 -0.21
N GLU A 275 39.01 -9.86 0.18
CA GLU A 275 38.96 -8.73 1.12
C GLU A 275 38.06 -7.59 0.62
N ASP A 276 38.11 -7.29 -0.68
CA ASP A 276 37.29 -6.23 -1.30
C ASP A 276 35.82 -6.65 -1.40
N PHE A 277 35.54 -7.93 -1.66
CA PHE A 277 34.18 -8.47 -1.70
C PHE A 277 33.52 -8.51 -0.33
N GLN A 278 34.25 -8.85 0.72
CA GLN A 278 33.74 -8.79 2.10
C GLN A 278 33.35 -7.36 2.49
N LEU A 279 34.17 -6.36 2.10
CA LEU A 279 33.82 -4.94 2.29
C LEU A 279 32.55 -4.55 1.52
N PHE A 280 32.37 -5.08 0.30
CA PHE A 280 31.16 -4.88 -0.47
C PHE A 280 29.94 -5.52 0.19
N MET A 281 30.07 -6.75 0.69
CA MET A 281 29.00 -7.46 1.42
C MET A 281 28.65 -6.77 2.76
N ALA A 282 29.60 -6.07 3.38
CA ALA A 282 29.34 -5.24 4.56
C ALA A 282 28.39 -4.06 4.29
N LEU A 283 28.12 -3.71 3.02
CA LEU A 283 27.05 -2.77 2.68
C LEU A 283 25.66 -3.37 2.93
N ILE A 284 25.52 -4.69 2.79
CA ILE A 284 24.26 -5.41 3.00
C ILE A 284 24.10 -5.75 4.47
N ASP A 285 25.11 -6.39 5.05
CA ASP A 285 25.09 -6.84 6.44
C ASP A 285 26.38 -6.41 7.14
N PRO A 286 26.39 -5.22 7.76
CA PRO A 286 27.57 -4.71 8.43
C PRO A 286 28.02 -5.64 9.56
N ASP A 287 27.09 -6.20 10.34
CA ASP A 287 27.40 -6.99 11.54
C ASP A 287 28.07 -8.32 11.18
N ARG A 288 27.65 -8.95 10.08
CA ARG A 288 28.23 -10.22 9.61
C ARG A 288 29.60 -10.05 8.94
N PHE A 289 29.83 -8.91 8.29
CA PHE A 289 30.99 -8.70 7.42
C PHE A 289 31.91 -7.57 7.92
N GLU A 290 31.78 -7.15 9.19
CA GLU A 290 32.63 -6.11 9.77
C GLU A 290 34.06 -6.61 10.00
N GLY A 291 35.04 -5.79 9.59
CA GLY A 291 36.45 -6.01 9.89
C GLY A 291 37.25 -6.59 8.74
N ARG A 292 38.45 -7.07 9.05
CA ARG A 292 39.36 -7.64 8.05
C ARG A 292 39.09 -9.13 7.95
N TYR A 293 38.87 -9.61 6.73
CA TYR A 293 38.67 -11.03 6.47
C TYR A 293 39.77 -11.89 7.10
N ARG A 294 39.35 -12.88 7.87
CA ARG A 294 40.21 -13.91 8.45
C ARG A 294 39.68 -15.28 8.02
N PRO A 295 40.50 -16.12 7.36
CA PRO A 295 40.07 -17.46 6.97
C PRO A 295 39.62 -18.25 8.21
N GLY A 296 38.38 -18.75 8.21
CA GLY A 296 37.82 -19.59 9.28
C GLY A 296 36.86 -18.89 10.26
N GLU A 297 36.83 -17.56 10.34
CA GLU A 297 35.83 -16.80 11.12
C GLU A 297 34.63 -16.38 10.27
N HIS A 298 34.83 -16.19 8.96
CA HIS A 298 33.81 -15.70 8.03
C HIS A 298 33.50 -16.80 7.01
N SER A 299 32.47 -17.61 7.27
CA SER A 299 31.93 -18.57 6.30
C SER A 299 30.83 -17.87 5.49
N THR A 300 31.11 -17.67 4.20
CA THR A 300 30.12 -17.25 3.21
C THR A 300 29.46 -18.50 2.64
N ASP A 301 28.26 -18.82 3.11
CA ASP A 301 27.37 -19.75 2.40
C ASP A 301 26.82 -18.98 1.19
N VAL A 302 27.25 -19.37 0.00
CA VAL A 302 26.72 -18.85 -1.27
C VAL A 302 25.62 -19.83 -1.68
N ALA A 303 24.41 -19.58 -1.19
CA ALA A 303 23.19 -20.28 -1.60
C ALA A 303 22.58 -19.58 -2.83
#